data_AF-A0A0S4TDI0-F1
#
_entry.id   AF-A0A0S4TDI0-F1
#
_cell.length_a   1.000
_cell.length_b   1.000
_cell.length_c   1.000
_cell.angle_alpha   90.00
_cell.angle_beta   90.00
_cell.angle_gamma   90.00
#
_symmetry.space_group_name_H-M   'P 1'
#
loop_
_entity.id
_entity.type
_entity.pdbx_description
1 polymer ?
#
loop_
_entity_poly.entity_id
_entity_poly.type
_entity_poly.pdbx_seq_one_letter_code
_entity_poly.pdbx_strand_id
1 'polypeptide(L)'
;SLAKKKKIINQFNSQDEDLASGFPDIHELLLEYNDLYFFGSLGSVVIRWSNRMTLCAGKCTYETGGRCIVSLSEPLLKYRSVKELKETILHELIHAYLFLTSNDRDRNFHGKEFCFHMNRINRMSGLNINIYHNFHDELNYYRRYIWRCDGVCRNHPPYYGYVRRSINRKPGPADSWWNFHKKTCGGCFVKEAKTLPQINNLESLDTKPNGQTSSPNMHQDDILEIIEVSD
;
A
#
# COMPACT_ATOMS: atom_id res chain seq x y z
N SER A 1 17.36 37.13 -15.31
CA SER A 1 16.94 37.97 -14.17
C SER A 1 16.41 37.07 -13.05
N LEU A 2 16.86 37.29 -11.81
CA LEU A 2 16.35 36.63 -10.60
C LEU A 2 14.81 36.75 -10.47
N ALA A 3 14.20 37.74 -11.14
CA ALA A 3 12.76 37.92 -11.24
C ALA A 3 12.05 36.86 -12.09
N LYS A 4 12.70 36.25 -13.10
CA LYS A 4 12.11 35.16 -13.91
C LYS A 4 12.08 33.82 -13.15
N LYS A 5 13.08 33.54 -12.29
CA LYS A 5 13.08 32.34 -11.42
C LYS A 5 12.09 32.46 -10.25
N LYS A 6 11.90 33.66 -9.68
CA LYS A 6 10.87 33.90 -8.65
C LYS A 6 9.45 33.80 -9.20
N LYS A 7 9.21 34.09 -10.48
CA LYS A 7 7.88 33.99 -11.10
C LYS A 7 7.42 32.54 -11.31
N ILE A 8 8.35 31.60 -11.52
CA ILE A 8 8.05 30.17 -11.66
C ILE A 8 7.83 29.53 -10.27
N ILE A 9 8.57 29.97 -9.25
CA ILE A 9 8.45 29.45 -7.88
C ILE A 9 7.20 30.01 -7.17
N ASN A 10 6.79 31.25 -7.48
CA ASN A 10 5.56 31.84 -6.91
C ASN A 10 4.27 31.39 -7.61
N GLN A 11 4.34 30.60 -8.68
CA GLN A 11 3.15 30.03 -9.32
C GLN A 11 2.72 28.69 -8.68
N PHE A 12 3.52 28.15 -7.75
CA PHE A 12 3.25 26.88 -7.07
C PHE A 12 2.75 27.01 -5.63
N ASN A 13 2.60 28.23 -5.09
CA ASN A 13 2.22 28.47 -3.70
C ASN A 13 0.92 29.28 -3.52
N SER A 14 -0.01 29.19 -4.47
CA SER A 14 -1.36 29.70 -4.27
C SER A 14 -2.36 28.80 -4.98
N GLN A 15 -2.97 27.87 -4.23
CA GLN A 15 -4.40 27.56 -4.28
C GLN A 15 -4.74 26.43 -3.32
N ASP A 16 -4.97 26.80 -2.05
CA ASP A 16 -6.07 26.22 -1.27
C ASP A 16 -7.36 26.90 -1.76
N GLU A 17 -7.86 26.51 -2.94
CA GLU A 17 -9.17 26.91 -3.48
C GLU A 17 -9.49 26.10 -4.74
N ASP A 18 -10.01 24.88 -4.57
CA ASP A 18 -11.12 24.32 -5.37
C ASP A 18 -11.33 22.84 -5.02
N LEU A 19 -12.20 22.59 -4.04
CA LEU A 19 -12.72 21.25 -3.70
C LEU A 19 -13.67 20.68 -4.79
N ALA A 20 -13.57 21.17 -6.02
CA ALA A 20 -14.34 20.74 -7.20
C ALA A 20 -13.51 20.61 -8.49
N SER A 21 -12.19 20.86 -8.48
CA SER A 21 -11.29 20.42 -9.56
C SER A 21 -10.85 18.99 -9.22
N GLY A 22 -11.63 18.03 -9.71
CA GLY A 22 -11.64 16.63 -9.30
C GLY A 22 -10.29 15.93 -9.39
N PHE A 23 -10.15 14.84 -8.61
CA PHE A 23 -9.01 13.94 -8.61
C PHE A 23 -8.38 13.75 -10.00
N PRO A 24 -7.05 13.79 -10.13
CA PRO A 24 -6.40 13.68 -11.44
C PRO A 24 -6.73 12.34 -12.10
N ASP A 25 -6.93 12.38 -13.42
CA ASP A 25 -7.18 11.17 -14.20
C ASP A 25 -5.91 10.30 -14.21
N ILE A 26 -6.05 9.05 -13.76
CA ILE A 26 -4.93 8.11 -13.62
C ILE A 26 -4.31 7.73 -14.97
N HIS A 27 -5.08 7.77 -16.06
CA HIS A 27 -4.60 7.51 -17.41
C HIS A 27 -3.80 8.70 -17.94
N GLU A 28 -4.23 9.93 -17.67
CA GLU A 28 -3.44 11.14 -17.99
C GLU A 28 -2.12 11.14 -17.22
N LEU A 29 -2.15 10.80 -15.92
CA LEU A 29 -0.93 10.66 -15.11
C LEU A 29 0.01 9.57 -15.65
N LEU A 30 -0.52 8.44 -16.12
CA LEU A 30 0.31 7.40 -16.74
C LEU A 30 1.03 7.94 -17.98
N LEU A 31 0.31 8.62 -18.88
CA LEU A 31 0.88 9.19 -20.10
C LEU A 31 1.95 10.24 -19.77
N GLU A 32 1.63 11.18 -18.87
CA GLU A 32 2.54 12.22 -18.42
C GLU A 32 3.82 11.62 -17.81
N TYR A 33 3.68 10.68 -16.88
CA TYR A 33 4.81 10.07 -16.19
C TYR A 33 5.64 9.18 -17.09
N ASN A 34 5.03 8.49 -18.04
CA ASN A 34 5.75 7.71 -19.04
C ASN A 34 6.77 8.58 -19.78
N ASP A 35 6.34 9.76 -20.23
CA ASP A 35 7.19 10.70 -20.96
C ASP A 35 8.23 11.37 -20.04
N LEU A 36 7.80 11.84 -18.87
CA LEU A 36 8.68 12.58 -17.95
C LEU A 36 9.75 11.72 -17.29
N TYR A 37 9.42 10.48 -16.91
CA TYR A 37 10.24 9.70 -15.98
C TYR A 37 10.69 8.35 -16.53
N PHE A 38 10.01 7.80 -17.53
CA PHE A 38 10.22 6.44 -18.01
C PHE A 38 10.54 6.34 -19.51
N PHE A 39 10.92 7.46 -20.14
CA PHE A 39 11.47 7.51 -21.50
C PHE A 39 10.54 6.91 -22.58
N GLY A 40 9.22 6.95 -22.36
CA GLY A 40 8.25 6.36 -23.28
C GLY A 40 8.13 4.83 -23.19
N SER A 41 8.84 4.16 -22.28
CA SER A 41 8.94 2.69 -22.22
C SER A 41 7.71 1.97 -21.66
N LEU A 42 6.69 2.69 -21.17
CA LEU A 42 5.49 2.11 -20.54
C LEU A 42 4.31 1.93 -21.51
N GLY A 43 4.55 1.93 -22.82
CA GLY A 43 3.48 1.86 -23.84
C GLY A 43 2.59 0.60 -23.78
N SER A 44 3.04 -0.49 -23.14
CA SER A 44 2.26 -1.71 -22.91
C SER A 44 1.63 -1.80 -21.53
N VAL A 45 1.77 -0.76 -20.70
CA VAL A 45 1.21 -0.70 -19.35
C VAL A 45 -0.24 -0.24 -19.39
N VAL A 46 -1.11 -0.94 -18.68
CA VAL A 46 -2.49 -0.54 -18.43
C VAL A 46 -2.63 -0.15 -16.97
N ILE A 47 -3.21 1.01 -16.68
CA ILE A 47 -3.55 1.42 -15.31
C ILE A 47 -5.07 1.37 -15.09
N ARG A 48 -5.51 0.92 -13.91
CA ARG A 48 -6.94 0.84 -13.58
C ARG A 48 -7.22 0.96 -12.09
N TRP A 49 -8.45 1.36 -11.75
CA TRP A 49 -8.99 1.24 -10.40
C TRP A 49 -9.45 -0.19 -10.07
N SER A 50 -9.36 -0.55 -8.80
CA SER A 50 -9.89 -1.77 -8.22
C SER A 50 -10.72 -1.46 -6.99
N ASN A 51 -12.02 -1.75 -7.08
CA ASN A 51 -13.00 -1.49 -6.02
C ASN A 51 -12.93 -2.55 -4.90
N ARG A 52 -12.10 -3.59 -5.07
CA ARG A 52 -12.00 -4.75 -4.17
C ARG A 52 -10.61 -4.93 -3.56
N MET A 53 -9.60 -4.19 -4.02
CA MET A 53 -8.24 -4.30 -3.50
C MET A 53 -8.15 -3.57 -2.16
N THR A 54 -7.85 -4.28 -1.08
CA THR A 54 -7.78 -3.70 0.28
C THR A 54 -6.52 -4.12 1.04
N LEU A 55 -5.58 -4.80 0.39
CA LEU A 55 -4.34 -5.29 1.03
C LEU A 55 -3.12 -4.42 0.71
N CYS A 56 -3.19 -3.65 -0.37
CA CYS A 56 -2.19 -2.70 -0.80
C CYS A 56 -2.89 -1.59 -1.61
N ALA A 57 -2.29 -0.41 -1.69
CA ALA A 57 -2.88 0.69 -2.45
C ALA A 57 -2.58 0.61 -3.95
N GLY A 58 -1.53 -0.10 -4.34
CA GLY A 58 -1.12 -0.34 -5.72
C GLY A 58 -0.61 -1.77 -5.90
N LYS A 59 -0.69 -2.28 -7.13
CA LYS A 59 -0.05 -3.55 -7.54
C LYS A 59 0.19 -3.58 -9.05
N CYS A 60 1.42 -3.77 -9.54
CA CYS A 60 1.68 -4.24 -10.92
C CYS A 60 1.53 -5.76 -11.00
N THR A 61 0.83 -6.21 -12.04
CA THR A 61 0.69 -7.62 -12.40
C THR A 61 1.09 -7.79 -13.86
N TYR A 62 1.95 -8.76 -14.14
CA TYR A 62 2.30 -9.14 -15.50
C TYR A 62 1.38 -10.26 -16.00
N GLU A 63 0.84 -10.08 -17.20
CA GLU A 63 0.05 -11.09 -17.91
C GLU A 63 0.87 -11.84 -18.97
N THR A 64 0.48 -13.08 -19.23
CA THR A 64 0.97 -13.89 -20.33
C THR A 64 0.71 -13.15 -21.65
N GLY A 65 1.76 -12.72 -22.34
CA GLY A 65 1.65 -11.95 -23.60
C GLY A 65 2.23 -10.54 -23.58
N GLY A 66 2.95 -10.13 -22.52
CA GLY A 66 3.75 -8.89 -22.57
C GLY A 66 3.12 -7.65 -21.93
N ARG A 67 1.93 -7.76 -21.33
CA ARG A 67 1.22 -6.61 -20.71
C ARG A 67 1.52 -6.55 -19.20
N CYS A 68 1.91 -5.38 -18.65
CA CYS A 68 1.81 -5.10 -17.20
C CYS A 68 0.52 -4.31 -16.95
N ILE A 69 -0.19 -4.71 -15.90
CA ILE A 69 -1.38 -4.03 -15.40
C ILE A 69 -1.05 -3.47 -14.03
N VAL A 70 -1.08 -2.15 -13.90
CA VAL A 70 -1.07 -1.44 -12.62
C VAL A 70 -2.51 -1.29 -12.13
N SER A 71 -2.82 -1.92 -11.00
CA SER A 71 -4.12 -1.76 -10.33
C SER A 71 -3.96 -0.85 -9.11
N LEU A 72 -4.87 0.11 -8.93
CA LEU A 72 -4.91 1.03 -7.79
C LEU A 72 -6.13 0.74 -6.92
N SER A 73 -5.97 0.80 -5.59
CA SER A 73 -7.06 0.53 -4.66
C SER A 73 -7.93 1.76 -4.51
N GLU A 74 -9.13 1.71 -5.08
CA GLU A 74 -10.12 2.74 -4.82
C GLU A 74 -10.45 2.82 -3.32
N PRO A 75 -10.69 1.71 -2.58
CA PRO A 75 -10.96 1.77 -1.13
C PRO A 75 -9.88 2.45 -0.28
N LEU A 76 -8.60 2.33 -0.66
CA LEU A 76 -7.49 2.91 0.11
C LEU A 76 -7.08 4.31 -0.36
N LEU A 77 -7.32 4.67 -1.62
CA LEU A 77 -6.84 5.93 -2.20
C LEU A 77 -7.93 7.00 -2.36
N LYS A 78 -9.22 6.65 -2.39
CA LYS A 78 -10.31 7.61 -2.68
C LYS A 78 -10.47 8.74 -1.65
N TYR A 79 -9.92 8.58 -0.45
CA TYR A 79 -9.94 9.60 0.62
C TYR A 79 -8.55 10.15 0.92
N ARG A 80 -7.57 9.87 0.07
CA ARG A 80 -6.18 10.31 0.24
C ARG A 80 -5.91 11.61 -0.46
N SER A 81 -4.78 12.21 -0.11
CA SER A 81 -4.28 13.36 -0.83
C SER A 81 -3.92 12.98 -2.27
N VAL A 82 -4.04 13.94 -3.18
CA VAL A 82 -3.54 13.80 -4.57
C VAL A 82 -2.05 13.45 -4.58
N LYS A 83 -1.28 13.94 -3.60
CA LYS A 83 0.14 13.61 -3.42
C LYS A 83 0.36 12.12 -3.19
N GLU A 84 -0.37 11.51 -2.26
CA GLU A 84 -0.27 10.06 -1.97
C GLU A 84 -0.70 9.21 -3.17
N LEU A 85 -1.71 9.65 -3.93
CA LEU A 85 -2.09 8.98 -5.19
C LEU A 85 -0.92 8.98 -6.18
N LYS A 86 -0.33 10.15 -6.43
CA LYS A 86 0.81 10.30 -7.36
C LYS A 86 2.01 9.47 -6.94
N GLU A 87 2.35 9.48 -5.64
CA GLU A 87 3.42 8.67 -5.07
C GLU A 87 3.16 7.16 -5.24
N THR A 88 1.92 6.72 -5.02
CA THR A 88 1.52 5.32 -5.22
C THR A 88 1.61 4.92 -6.69
N ILE A 89 1.13 5.75 -7.62
CA ILE A 89 1.22 5.48 -9.05
C ILE A 89 2.69 5.33 -9.46
N LEU A 90 3.54 6.30 -9.12
CA LEU A 90 4.94 6.27 -9.50
C LEU A 90 5.69 5.06 -8.92
N HIS A 91 5.37 4.63 -7.70
CA HIS A 91 5.90 3.40 -7.13
C HIS A 91 5.62 2.19 -8.04
N GLU A 92 4.35 1.99 -8.41
CA GLU A 92 3.95 0.88 -9.28
C GLU A 92 4.52 0.99 -10.71
N LEU A 93 4.67 2.21 -11.23
CA LEU A 93 5.28 2.43 -12.54
C LEU A 93 6.79 2.16 -12.55
N ILE A 94 7.50 2.32 -11.43
CA ILE A 94 8.90 1.87 -11.33
C ILE A 94 8.96 0.35 -11.44
N HIS A 95 8.09 -0.39 -10.75
CA HIS A 95 8.01 -1.84 -10.92
C HIS A 95 7.69 -2.24 -12.37
N ALA A 96 6.72 -1.56 -13.00
CA ALA A 96 6.38 -1.80 -14.40
C ALA A 96 7.57 -1.53 -15.35
N TYR A 97 8.31 -0.45 -15.11
CA TYR A 97 9.49 -0.09 -15.89
C TYR A 97 10.59 -1.16 -15.79
N LEU A 98 10.98 -1.53 -14.57
CA LEU A 98 12.02 -2.54 -14.34
C LEU A 98 11.64 -3.90 -14.91
N PHE A 99 10.36 -4.24 -14.81
CA PHE A 99 9.83 -5.43 -15.46
C PHE A 99 10.05 -5.37 -16.99
N LEU A 100 9.68 -4.28 -17.64
CA LEU A 100 9.75 -4.16 -19.10
C LEU A 100 11.17 -4.02 -19.64
N THR A 101 12.07 -3.33 -18.92
CA THR A 101 13.44 -3.05 -19.41
C THR A 101 14.47 -4.08 -18.96
N SER A 102 14.23 -4.72 -17.82
CA SER A 102 15.23 -5.57 -17.16
C SER A 102 14.72 -7.00 -16.92
N ASN A 103 13.48 -7.30 -17.32
CA ASN A 103 12.79 -8.58 -17.05
C ASN A 103 12.82 -8.93 -15.54
N ASP A 104 12.81 -7.91 -14.68
CA ASP A 104 12.71 -8.08 -13.24
C ASP A 104 11.28 -8.49 -12.89
N ARG A 105 11.11 -9.73 -12.45
CA ARG A 105 9.79 -10.31 -12.16
C ARG A 105 9.43 -10.30 -10.69
N ASP A 106 10.35 -9.85 -9.84
CA ASP A 106 10.10 -9.77 -8.41
C ASP A 106 9.37 -8.47 -8.08
N ARG A 107 8.07 -8.60 -7.81
CA ARG A 107 7.14 -7.49 -7.65
C ARG A 107 7.24 -6.83 -6.27
N ASN A 108 7.81 -7.53 -5.30
CA ASN A 108 7.96 -7.03 -3.93
C ASN A 108 9.40 -6.59 -3.65
N PHE A 109 10.31 -6.82 -4.60
CA PHE A 109 11.72 -6.50 -4.41
C PHE A 109 12.04 -5.05 -4.78
N HIS A 110 12.50 -4.30 -3.78
CA HIS A 110 12.98 -2.93 -3.94
C HIS A 110 14.51 -2.88 -4.01
N GLY A 111 15.07 -3.59 -4.98
CA GLY A 111 16.53 -3.67 -5.19
C GLY A 111 17.20 -2.33 -5.54
N LYS A 112 18.51 -2.39 -5.84
CA LYS A 112 19.32 -1.20 -6.19
C LYS A 112 18.72 -0.40 -7.34
N GLU A 113 18.21 -1.08 -8.36
CA GLU A 113 17.60 -0.42 -9.53
C GLU A 113 16.29 0.29 -9.17
N PHE A 114 15.42 -0.34 -8.36
CA PHE A 114 14.22 0.31 -7.84
C PHE A 114 14.58 1.58 -7.06
N CYS A 115 15.50 1.44 -6.10
CA CYS A 115 15.97 2.55 -5.29
C CYS A 115 16.59 3.67 -6.14
N PHE A 116 17.31 3.32 -7.20
CA PHE A 116 17.88 4.30 -8.13
C PHE A 116 16.78 5.12 -8.83
N HIS A 117 15.78 4.47 -9.44
CA HIS A 117 14.70 5.17 -10.13
C HIS A 117 13.81 5.96 -9.16
N MET A 118 13.50 5.40 -7.98
CA MET A 118 12.77 6.07 -6.92
C MET A 118 13.45 7.39 -6.53
N ASN A 119 14.75 7.35 -6.20
CA ASN A 119 15.50 8.54 -5.81
C ASN A 119 15.63 9.57 -6.95
N ARG A 120 15.82 9.10 -8.19
CA ARG A 120 15.85 9.97 -9.38
C ARG A 120 14.53 10.72 -9.55
N ILE A 121 13.40 10.02 -9.47
CA ILE A 121 12.07 10.61 -9.65
C ILE A 121 11.71 11.54 -8.49
N ASN A 122 12.02 11.19 -7.25
CA ASN A 122 11.81 12.08 -6.09
C ASN A 122 12.55 13.42 -6.26
N ARG A 123 13.81 13.38 -6.74
CA ARG A 123 14.58 14.61 -7.01
C ARG A 123 13.99 15.47 -8.11
N MET A 124 13.40 14.85 -9.14
CA MET A 124 12.82 15.58 -10.28
C MET A 124 11.44 16.14 -9.98
N SER A 125 10.62 15.41 -9.22
CA SER A 125 9.21 15.73 -8.97
C SER A 125 8.97 16.51 -7.67
N GLY A 126 9.89 16.42 -6.70
CA GLY A 126 9.66 16.90 -5.34
C GLY A 126 8.72 16.00 -4.51
N LEU A 127 8.30 14.85 -5.04
CA LEU A 127 7.53 13.85 -4.32
C LEU A 127 8.44 12.98 -3.43
N ASN A 128 7.82 12.17 -2.57
CA ASN A 128 8.50 11.26 -1.66
C ASN A 128 8.01 9.83 -1.82
N ILE A 129 8.26 9.25 -3.00
CA ILE A 129 8.06 7.81 -3.24
C ILE A 129 8.95 7.04 -2.26
N ASN A 130 8.38 6.03 -1.61
CA ASN A 130 9.06 5.18 -0.64
C ASN A 130 8.95 3.70 -1.05
N ILE A 131 9.86 2.86 -0.55
CA ILE A 131 9.82 1.41 -0.70
C ILE A 131 8.70 0.78 0.15
N TYR A 132 8.29 1.46 1.22
CA TYR A 132 7.23 0.99 2.09
C TYR A 132 5.86 1.42 1.58
N HIS A 133 4.95 0.45 1.46
CA HIS A 133 3.53 0.72 1.27
C HIS A 133 2.96 1.29 2.59
N ASN A 134 2.82 2.62 2.69
CA ASN A 134 2.56 3.32 3.96
C ASN A 134 1.11 3.20 4.51
N PHE A 135 0.42 2.08 4.27
CA PHE A 135 -1.03 1.93 4.51
C PHE A 135 -1.38 1.13 5.78
N HIS A 136 -0.46 1.04 6.74
CA HIS A 136 -0.57 0.12 7.88
C HIS A 136 -1.79 0.39 8.78
N ASP A 137 -2.14 1.67 9.00
CA ASP A 137 -3.26 2.05 9.87
C ASP A 137 -4.61 1.74 9.21
N GLU A 138 -4.75 1.97 7.92
CA GLU A 138 -5.96 1.67 7.16
C GLU A 138 -6.09 0.16 6.91
N LEU A 139 -4.98 -0.54 6.69
CA LEU A 139 -4.97 -2.00 6.62
C LEU A 139 -5.51 -2.62 7.91
N ASN A 140 -5.18 -2.05 9.07
CA ASN A 140 -5.74 -2.47 10.35
C ASN A 140 -7.23 -2.16 10.47
N TYR A 141 -7.70 -1.00 9.98
CA TYR A 141 -9.13 -0.67 9.89
C TYR A 141 -9.90 -1.66 9.00
N TYR A 142 -9.35 -2.01 7.83
CA TYR A 142 -10.01 -2.95 6.93
C TYR A 142 -9.96 -4.39 7.43
N ARG A 143 -8.89 -4.81 8.12
CA ARG A 143 -8.72 -6.16 8.70
C ARG A 143 -9.57 -6.44 9.95
N ARG A 144 -10.83 -6.01 9.93
CA ARG A 144 -11.82 -6.09 11.03
C ARG A 144 -12.29 -7.50 11.38
N TYR A 145 -12.01 -8.51 10.54
CA TYR A 145 -12.38 -9.88 10.84
C TYR A 145 -11.18 -10.58 11.47
N ILE A 146 -11.30 -10.86 12.76
CA ILE A 146 -10.24 -11.46 13.55
C ILE A 146 -10.67 -12.88 13.91
N TRP A 147 -9.78 -13.82 13.68
CA TRP A 147 -9.89 -15.18 14.21
C TRP A 147 -8.67 -15.47 15.07
N ARG A 148 -8.87 -16.30 16.09
CA ARG A 148 -7.78 -16.87 16.86
C ARG A 148 -7.92 -18.39 16.86
N CYS A 149 -6.85 -19.08 16.49
CA CYS A 149 -6.75 -20.53 16.62
C CYS A 149 -6.89 -20.91 18.09
N ASP A 150 -7.59 -21.98 18.43
CA ASP A 150 -7.71 -22.52 19.79
C ASP A 150 -6.62 -23.52 20.17
N GLY A 151 -5.72 -23.86 19.24
CA GLY A 151 -4.63 -24.81 19.45
C GLY A 151 -3.32 -24.21 19.98
N VAL A 152 -2.27 -25.03 19.98
CA VAL A 152 -0.96 -24.71 20.59
C VAL A 152 -0.28 -23.47 20.00
N CYS A 153 -0.56 -23.10 18.75
CA CYS A 153 0.01 -21.92 18.11
C CYS A 153 -0.37 -20.60 18.80
N ARG A 154 -1.35 -20.60 19.72
CA ARG A 154 -1.64 -19.45 20.61
C ARG A 154 -0.44 -18.97 21.41
N ASN A 155 0.49 -19.87 21.71
CA ASN A 155 1.64 -19.61 22.56
C ASN A 155 2.94 -19.47 21.77
N HIS A 156 2.86 -19.51 20.42
CA HIS A 156 4.04 -19.47 19.56
C HIS A 156 4.10 -18.16 18.77
N PRO A 157 5.25 -17.46 18.77
CA PRO A 157 5.47 -16.32 17.90
C PRO A 157 5.53 -16.75 16.43
N PRO A 158 5.37 -15.80 15.49
CA PRO A 158 5.06 -14.39 15.74
C PRO A 158 3.54 -14.12 15.88
N TYR A 159 2.69 -15.06 15.47
CA TYR A 159 1.26 -14.80 15.27
C TYR A 159 0.39 -15.04 16.50
N TYR A 160 0.84 -15.83 17.49
CA TYR A 160 0.07 -16.19 18.69
C TYR A 160 -1.35 -16.68 18.39
N GLY A 161 -1.47 -17.42 17.27
CA GLY A 161 -2.70 -17.99 16.75
C GLY A 161 -3.65 -17.00 16.08
N TYR A 162 -3.31 -15.72 15.92
CA TYR A 162 -4.18 -14.74 15.29
C TYR A 162 -4.12 -14.76 13.77
N VAL A 163 -5.29 -14.57 13.14
CA VAL A 163 -5.43 -14.25 11.72
C VAL A 163 -6.39 -13.08 11.59
N ARG A 164 -5.95 -12.01 10.95
CA ARG A 164 -6.75 -10.80 10.70
C ARG A 164 -6.99 -10.65 9.19
N ARG A 165 -8.24 -10.46 8.76
CA ARG A 165 -8.59 -10.34 7.33
C ARG A 165 -9.55 -9.20 7.08
N SER A 166 -9.47 -8.67 5.86
CA SER A 166 -10.40 -7.64 5.36
C SER A 166 -11.76 -8.17 4.93
N ILE A 167 -11.84 -9.47 4.71
CA ILE A 167 -13.06 -10.19 4.33
C ILE A 167 -13.43 -11.20 5.41
N ASN A 168 -14.74 -11.46 5.56
CA ASN A 168 -15.27 -12.42 6.53
C ASN A 168 -15.07 -13.88 6.07
N ARG A 169 -13.83 -14.27 5.76
CA ARG A 169 -13.46 -15.63 5.35
C ARG A 169 -12.71 -16.33 6.47
N LYS A 170 -13.32 -17.35 7.08
CA LYS A 170 -12.65 -18.18 8.08
C LYS A 170 -11.36 -18.79 7.49
N PRO A 171 -10.25 -18.82 8.23
CA PRO A 171 -9.05 -19.54 7.79
C PRO A 171 -9.35 -21.01 7.49
N GLY A 172 -8.81 -21.54 6.40
CA GLY A 172 -9.15 -22.87 5.92
C GLY A 172 -8.27 -23.34 4.76
N PRO A 173 -8.61 -24.47 4.10
CA PRO A 173 -7.78 -25.14 3.09
C PRO A 173 -7.34 -24.31 1.88
N ALA A 174 -8.00 -23.18 1.60
CA ALA A 174 -7.61 -22.26 0.53
C ALA A 174 -6.41 -21.36 0.91
N ASP A 175 -6.00 -21.35 2.17
CA ASP A 175 -4.81 -20.62 2.61
C ASP A 175 -3.55 -21.49 2.40
N SER A 176 -2.52 -20.94 1.77
CA SER A 176 -1.25 -21.63 1.44
C SER A 176 -0.60 -22.29 2.66
N TRP A 177 -0.66 -21.64 3.81
CA TRP A 177 -0.13 -22.11 5.10
C TRP A 177 -1.03 -23.13 5.84
N TRP A 178 -2.26 -23.38 5.37
CA TRP A 178 -3.23 -24.20 6.10
C TRP A 178 -2.75 -25.63 6.37
N ASN A 179 -2.15 -26.26 5.36
CA ASN A 179 -1.66 -27.63 5.48
C ASN A 179 -0.53 -27.76 6.50
N PHE A 180 0.32 -26.75 6.59
CA PHE A 180 1.36 -26.68 7.62
C PHE A 180 0.74 -26.53 9.00
N HIS A 181 -0.13 -25.53 9.19
CA HIS A 181 -0.85 -25.31 10.45
C HIS A 181 -1.61 -26.56 10.92
N LYS A 182 -2.29 -27.27 10.01
CA LYS A 182 -3.02 -28.50 10.33
C LYS A 182 -2.10 -29.59 10.87
N LYS A 183 -0.87 -29.69 10.35
CA LYS A 183 0.13 -30.68 10.80
C LYS A 183 0.79 -30.29 12.12
N THR A 184 1.11 -29.01 12.31
CA THR A 184 1.92 -28.55 13.45
C THR A 184 1.11 -28.09 14.66
N CYS A 185 -0.14 -27.66 14.44
CA CYS A 185 -1.04 -27.19 15.48
C CYS A 185 -2.33 -28.01 15.53
N GLY A 186 -3.00 -28.17 14.39
CA GLY A 186 -4.27 -28.92 14.29
C GLY A 186 -5.49 -28.23 14.91
N GLY A 187 -5.33 -27.06 15.53
CA GLY A 187 -6.41 -26.29 16.15
C GLY A 187 -7.41 -25.69 15.16
N CYS A 188 -8.54 -25.24 15.70
CA CYS A 188 -9.61 -24.59 14.97
C CYS A 188 -9.58 -23.06 15.17
N PHE A 189 -9.82 -22.33 14.08
CA PHE A 189 -9.94 -20.86 14.15
C PHE A 189 -11.34 -20.45 14.60
N VAL A 190 -11.42 -19.82 15.77
CA VAL A 190 -12.65 -19.23 16.33
C VAL A 190 -12.66 -17.75 15.99
N LYS A 191 -13.82 -17.24 15.55
CA LYS A 191 -13.97 -15.82 15.25
C LYS A 191 -14.03 -15.04 16.57
N GLU A 192 -13.16 -14.06 16.71
CA GLU A 192 -13.20 -13.17 17.87
C GLU A 192 -14.44 -12.26 17.76
N ALA A 193 -15.17 -12.13 18.87
CA ALA A 193 -16.25 -11.16 18.95
C ALA A 193 -15.64 -9.76 18.86
N LYS A 194 -16.19 -8.89 18.01
CA LYS A 194 -15.70 -7.51 17.85
C LYS A 194 -15.67 -6.80 19.20
N THR A 195 -14.49 -6.51 19.74
CA THR A 195 -14.27 -5.30 20.52
C THR A 195 -13.79 -4.22 19.56
N LEU A 196 -14.73 -3.57 18.87
CA LEU A 196 -14.42 -2.24 18.33
C LEU A 196 -14.45 -1.27 19.51
N PRO A 197 -13.47 -0.38 19.68
CA PRO A 197 -13.74 0.88 20.38
C PRO A 197 -14.87 1.57 19.61
N GLN A 198 -15.96 1.88 20.29
CA GLN A 198 -16.96 2.80 19.75
C GLN A 198 -16.30 4.17 19.67
N ILE A 199 -16.00 4.66 18.45
CA ILE A 199 -15.69 6.08 18.27
C ILE A 199 -17.04 6.77 18.08
N ASN A 200 -17.72 7.04 19.19
CA ASN A 200 -18.60 8.18 19.25
C ASN A 200 -17.71 9.40 19.52
N ASN A 201 -17.89 10.45 18.71
CA ASN A 201 -17.26 11.77 18.76
C ASN A 201 -15.97 11.92 17.95
N LEU A 202 -16.16 12.24 16.66
CA LEU A 202 -15.21 13.00 15.87
C LEU A 202 -15.39 14.51 16.17
N GLU A 203 -15.24 14.90 17.42
CA GLU A 203 -15.06 16.31 17.81
C GLU A 203 -14.04 16.33 18.96
N SER A 204 -13.06 17.23 18.87
CA SER A 204 -11.93 17.47 19.78
C SER A 204 -10.76 16.47 19.74
N LEU A 205 -9.85 16.65 18.76
CA LEU A 205 -8.42 16.37 18.93
C LEU A 205 -7.62 17.66 18.74
N ASP A 206 -8.02 18.70 19.47
CA ASP A 206 -7.16 19.82 19.84
C ASP A 206 -6.96 19.77 21.34
N THR A 207 -5.95 19.02 21.79
CA THR A 207 -5.04 19.29 22.92
C THR A 207 -4.34 18.00 23.35
N LYS A 208 -3.01 17.94 23.17
CA LYS A 208 -2.15 17.03 23.96
C LYS A 208 -2.10 17.56 25.41
N PRO A 209 -1.94 16.68 26.43
CA PRO A 209 -0.58 16.34 26.85
C PRO A 209 -0.32 14.87 27.23
N ASN A 210 0.95 14.51 27.01
CA ASN A 210 1.80 13.44 27.55
C ASN A 210 1.22 12.46 28.59
N GLY A 211 1.36 11.15 28.29
CA GLY A 211 1.22 10.06 29.25
C GLY A 211 1.63 8.73 28.62
N GLN A 212 2.83 8.25 28.95
CA GLN A 212 3.36 6.94 28.54
C GLN A 212 2.47 5.81 29.08
N THR A 213 1.97 4.95 28.19
CA THR A 213 1.72 3.53 28.50
C THR A 213 2.15 2.68 27.31
N SER A 214 3.13 1.82 27.53
CA SER A 214 3.75 0.94 26.55
C SER A 214 2.84 -0.27 26.27
N SER A 215 2.31 -0.35 25.05
CA SER A 215 1.83 -1.61 24.46
C SER A 215 3.02 -2.42 23.92
N PRO A 216 2.92 -3.76 23.79
CA PRO A 216 4.06 -4.59 23.41
C PRO A 216 4.49 -4.23 22.00
N ASN A 217 5.73 -3.76 21.89
CA ASN A 217 6.38 -3.34 20.65
C ASN A 217 6.60 -4.58 19.78
N MET A 218 5.70 -4.84 18.81
CA MET A 218 5.94 -5.85 17.77
C MET A 218 7.00 -5.29 16.83
N HIS A 219 8.08 -6.05 16.61
CA HIS A 219 9.24 -5.58 15.88
C HIS A 219 8.87 -5.38 14.40
N GLN A 220 9.45 -4.36 13.78
CA GLN A 220 9.20 -3.93 12.39
C GLN A 220 9.34 -5.08 11.36
N ASP A 221 10.11 -6.11 11.70
CA ASP A 221 10.38 -7.28 10.85
C ASP A 221 9.23 -8.31 10.84
N ASP A 222 8.37 -8.33 11.88
CA ASP A 222 7.24 -9.27 11.98
C ASP A 222 6.09 -8.92 11.01
N ILE A 223 6.09 -7.71 10.45
CA ILE A 223 5.03 -7.20 9.55
C ILE A 223 5.29 -7.62 8.09
N LEU A 224 6.55 -7.78 7.69
CA LEU A 224 6.93 -8.20 6.34
C LEU A 224 6.50 -9.64 6.03
N GLU A 225 6.53 -10.52 7.04
CA GLU A 225 6.15 -11.93 6.89
C GLU A 225 4.63 -12.11 6.64
N ILE A 226 3.79 -11.13 7.00
CA ILE A 226 2.33 -11.15 6.73
C ILE A 226 2.04 -11.01 5.21
N ILE A 227 2.93 -10.36 4.47
CA ILE A 227 2.75 -10.13 3.02
C ILE A 227 3.22 -11.36 2.23
N GLU A 228 4.31 -12.02 2.63
CA GLU A 228 4.87 -13.15 1.89
C GLU A 228 4.10 -14.46 2.03
N VAL A 229 3.39 -14.68 3.13
CA VAL A 229 2.73 -15.98 3.40
C VAL A 229 1.31 -16.06 2.80
N SER A 230 0.85 -15.02 2.09
CA SER A 230 -0.54 -14.91 1.61
C SER A 230 -0.73 -15.02 0.08
N ASP A 231 0.33 -15.18 -0.71
CA ASP A 231 0.24 -15.49 -2.15
C ASP A 231 0.56 -16.97 -2.42
#